data_AF-A0A820ASP5-F1
#
_entry.id   AF-A0A820ASP5-F1
#
_cell.length_a   1.000
_cell.length_b   1.000
_cell.length_c   1.000
_cell.angle_alpha   90.00
_cell.angle_beta   90.00
_cell.angle_gamma   90.00
#
_symmetry.space_group_name_H-M   'P 1'
#
loop_
_entity.id
_entity.type
_entity.pdbx_description
1 polymer ?
#
loop_
_entity_poly.entity_id
_entity_poly.type
_entity_poly.pdbx_seq_one_letter_code
_entity_poly.pdbx_strand_id
1 'polypeptide(L)' 'MANSSNNDNRWFQILHPRPLAKYQVFIFPGAGSPGPYYKDWGENFPDYEFALLIYPGRGTRLAEKCITSVPDYI' A
#
# COMPACT_ATOMS: atom_id res chain seq x y z
N MET A 1 9.32 -19.77 12.26
CA MET A 1 9.51 -19.63 10.80
C MET A 1 8.84 -18.33 10.41
N ALA A 2 9.60 -17.25 10.23
CA ALA A 2 9.03 -15.99 9.78
C ALA A 2 8.73 -16.12 8.29
N ASN A 3 7.45 -15.99 7.91
CA ASN A 3 7.09 -15.86 6.51
C ASN A 3 7.77 -14.60 5.99
N SER A 4 8.75 -14.75 5.09
CA SER A 4 9.29 -13.65 4.32
C SER A 4 8.12 -12.90 3.68
N SER A 5 7.87 -11.69 4.14
CA SER A 5 6.98 -10.75 3.47
C SER A 5 7.56 -10.50 2.08
N ASN A 6 7.05 -11.24 1.11
CA ASN A 6 7.51 -11.19 -0.26
C ASN A 6 7.31 -9.74 -0.76
N ASN A 7 8.41 -9.00 -0.86
CA ASN A 7 8.43 -7.57 -1.18
C ASN A 7 8.13 -7.29 -2.68
N ASP A 8 7.81 -8.34 -3.44
CA ASP A 8 7.57 -8.30 -4.88
C ASP A 8 6.13 -7.91 -5.27
N ASN A 9 5.30 -7.49 -4.31
CA ASN A 9 3.97 -7.00 -4.64
C ASN A 9 3.98 -5.53 -5.05
N ARG A 10 4.15 -5.28 -6.35
CA ARG A 10 4.12 -3.94 -6.97
C ARG A 10 2.89 -3.09 -6.62
N TRP A 11 1.80 -3.69 -6.14
CA TRP A 11 0.59 -2.95 -5.77
C TRP A 11 0.68 -2.30 -4.41
N PHE A 12 1.41 -2.88 -3.45
CA PHE A 12 1.42 -2.37 -2.08
C PHE A 12 2.82 -1.94 -1.66
N GLN A 13 2.92 -0.70 -1.22
CA GLN A 13 4.10 -0.19 -0.54
C GLN A 13 3.90 -0.37 0.97
N ILE A 14 4.77 -1.18 1.59
CA ILE A 14 4.82 -1.28 3.05
C ILE A 14 5.52 -0.02 3.58
N LEU A 15 4.82 0.76 4.39
CA LEU A 15 5.35 2.04 4.88
C LEU A 15 6.43 1.83 5.95
N HIS A 16 6.23 0.83 6.80
CA HIS A 16 7.15 0.40 7.86
C HIS A 16 7.02 -1.11 8.07
N PRO A 17 7.97 -1.93 7.60
CA PRO A 17 7.89 -3.38 7.73
C PRO A 17 7.87 -3.83 9.19
N ARG A 18 6.84 -4.59 9.57
CA ARG A 18 6.63 -5.13 10.91
C ARG A 18 6.07 -6.56 10.77
N PRO A 19 6.92 -7.56 10.51
CA PRO A 19 6.49 -8.94 10.25
C PRO A 19 5.81 -9.61 11.46
N LEU A 20 5.91 -9.00 12.64
CA LEU A 20 5.26 -9.44 13.89
C LEU A 20 4.14 -8.50 14.33
N ALA A 21 3.70 -7.56 13.49
CA ALA A 21 2.56 -6.70 13.80
C ALA A 21 1.33 -7.56 14.10
N LYS A 22 0.57 -7.15 15.12
CA LYS A 22 -0.66 -7.84 15.52
C LYS A 22 -1.75 -7.67 14.46
N TYR A 23 -1.73 -6.56 13.74
CA TYR A 23 -2.70 -6.23 12.72
C TYR A 23 -2.04 -5.73 11.44
N GLN A 24 -2.64 -6.04 10.29
CA GLN A 24 -2.26 -5.50 8.99
C GLN A 24 -3.39 -4.63 8.45
N VAL A 25 -3.05 -3.44 7.97
CA VAL A 25 -4.00 -2.46 7.44
C VAL A 25 -3.66 -2.15 6.00
N PHE A 26 -4.61 -2.44 5.11
CA PHE A 26 -4.51 -2.13 3.69
C PHE A 26 -5.20 -0.79 3.41
N ILE A 27 -4.44 0.18 2.91
CA ILE A 27 -4.93 1.55 2.67
C ILE A 27 -5.25 1.72 1.19
N PHE A 28 -6.49 2.10 0.90
CA PHE A 28 -6.99 2.44 -0.43
C PHE A 28 -7.15 3.96 -0.51
N PRO A 29 -6.15 4.71 -1.01
CA PRO A 29 -6.19 6.16 -1.00
C PRO A 29 -7.27 6.68 -1.95
N GLY A 30 -7.87 7.82 -1.57
CA GLY A 30 -8.78 8.57 -2.42
C GLY A 30 -8.08 9.18 -3.65
N ALA A 31 -8.86 9.65 -4.61
CA ALA A 31 -8.33 10.32 -5.79
C ALA A 31 -7.46 11.53 -5.41
N GLY A 32 -6.23 11.58 -5.93
CA GLY A 32 -5.29 12.68 -5.68
C GLY A 32 -4.58 12.63 -4.33
N SER A 33 -4.79 11.61 -3.50
CA SER A 33 -4.12 11.52 -2.19
C SER A 33 -2.61 11.24 -2.37
N PRO A 34 -1.71 12.10 -1.86
CA PRO A 34 -0.27 11.87 -1.85
C PRO A 34 0.08 10.79 -0.82
N GLY A 35 0.82 9.77 -1.27
CA GLY A 35 1.31 8.67 -0.42
C GLY A 35 2.01 9.10 0.88
N PRO A 36 2.73 10.25 0.96
CA PRO A 36 3.31 10.75 2.20
C PRO A 36 2.35 10.96 3.38
N TYR A 37 1.03 11.14 3.18
CA TYR A 37 0.10 11.36 4.30
C TYR A 37 0.09 10.23 5.34
N TYR A 38 0.44 9.02 4.90
CA TYR A 38 0.39 7.83 5.75
C TYR A 38 1.76 7.49 6.38
N LYS A 39 2.82 8.20 6.00
CA LYS A 39 4.20 7.83 6.37
C LYS A 39 4.40 7.78 7.88
N ASP A 40 3.83 8.74 8.60
CA ASP A 40 4.02 8.88 10.05
C ASP A 40 3.16 7.88 10.85
N TRP A 41 2.22 7.18 10.21
CA TRP A 41 1.36 6.22 10.91
C TRP A 41 2.14 5.00 11.39
N GLY A 42 3.13 4.53 10.63
CA GLY A 42 3.91 3.37 11.06
C GLY A 42 4.81 3.64 12.28
N GLU A 43 5.10 4.91 12.58
CA GLU A 43 5.80 5.30 13.82
C GLU A 43 4.83 5.38 15.01
N ASN A 44 3.61 5.91 14.78
CA ASN A 44 2.63 6.15 15.84
C ASN A 44 1.81 4.90 16.25
N PHE A 45 1.79 3.85 15.43
CA PHE A 45 0.99 2.65 15.66
C PHE A 45 1.83 1.36 15.56
N PRO A 46 2.60 1.00 16.61
CA PRO A 46 3.60 -0.07 16.55
C PRO A 46 3.01 -1.49 16.43
N ASP A 47 1.75 -1.69 16.81
CA ASP A 47 1.04 -2.97 16.68
C ASP A 47 0.49 -3.22 15.26
N TYR A 48 0.63 -2.26 14.36
CA TYR A 48 0.04 -2.27 13.03
C TYR A 48 1.12 -2.20 11.94
N GLU A 49 0.97 -3.01 10.90
CA GLU A 49 1.71 -2.88 9.64
C GLU A 49 0.79 -2.27 8.58
N PHE A 50 1.22 -1.18 7.97
CA PHE A 50 0.44 -0.47 6.95
C PHE A 50 0.95 -0.77 5.55
N ALA A 51 0.07 -1.27 4.71
CA ALA A 51 0.29 -1.54 3.29
C ALA A 51 -0.51 -0.54 2.45
N LEU A 52 0.18 0.43 1.84
CA LEU A 52 -0.44 1.46 1.01
C LEU A 52 -0.56 1.00 -0.44
N LEU A 53 -1.77 1.03 -1.00
CA LEU A 53 -1.99 0.73 -2.41
C LEU A 53 -1.41 1.82 -3.32
N ILE A 54 -0.60 1.42 -4.30
CA ILE A 54 -0.04 2.26 -5.36
C ILE A 54 -0.74 1.93 -6.68
N TYR A 55 -1.67 2.80 -7.07
CA TYR A 55 -2.36 2.71 -8.36
C TYR A 55 -1.39 2.91 -9.54
N PRO A 56 -1.65 2.30 -10.71
CA PRO A 56 -0.96 2.65 -11.96
C PRO A 56 -1.05 4.15 -12.24
N GLY A 57 0.05 4.75 -12.69
CA GLY A 57 0.14 6.19 -12.93
C GLY A 57 0.36 7.02 -11.66
N ARG A 58 0.74 6.40 -10.53
CA ARG A 58 1.06 7.07 -9.26
C ARG A 58 2.33 6.50 -8.62
N GLY A 59 3.00 7.32 -7.81
CA GLY A 59 4.17 6.90 -7.03
C GLY A 59 5.25 6.25 -7.89
N THR A 60 5.76 5.10 -7.44
CA THR A 60 6.75 4.29 -8.17
C THR A 60 6.22 3.71 -9.49
N ARG A 61 4.91 3.76 -9.72
CA ARG A 61 4.21 3.28 -10.93
C ARG A 61 3.75 4.42 -11.84
N LEU A 62 4.35 5.62 -11.73
CA LEU A 62 3.95 6.81 -12.48
C LEU A 62 3.97 6.61 -14.01
N ALA A 63 4.89 5.79 -14.53
CA ALA A 63 5.01 5.52 -15.96
C ALA A 63 3.96 4.52 -16.48
N GLU A 64 3.24 3.83 -15.59
CA GLU A 64 2.20 2.88 -16.00
C GLU A 64 0.93 3.60 -16.44
N LYS A 65 0.22 3.03 -17.42
CA LYS A 65 -1.06 3.57 -17.88
C LYS A 65 -2.11 3.47 -16.78
N CYS A 66 -2.80 4.58 -16.51
CA CYS A 66 -3.92 4.63 -15.57
C CYS A 66 -5.03 3.66 -15.99
N ILE A 67 -5.67 3.03 -15.00
CA ILE A 67 -6.90 2.28 -15.20
C ILE A 67 -8.05 3.29 -15.33
N THR A 68 -8.77 3.26 -16.44
CA THR A 68 -9.84 4.22 -16.77
C THR A 68 -11.23 3.59 -16.85
N SER A 69 -11.34 2.30 -16.56
CA SER A 69 -12.61 1.57 -16.50
C SER A 69 -12.54 0.50 -15.43
N VAL A 70 -13.67 0.22 -14.79
CA VAL A 70 -13.86 -0.97 -13.98
C VAL A 70 -14.67 -1.92 -14.84
N PRO A 71 -14.26 -3.20 -15.00
CA PRO A 71 -15.07 -4.17 -15.72
C PRO A 71 -16.44 -4.27 -15.07
N ASP A 72 -17.50 -4.30 -15.89
CA ASP A 72 -18.82 -4.68 -15.43
C ASP A 72 -18.77 -6.17 -15.06
N TYR A 73 -18.80 -6.46 -13.77
CA TYR A 73 -19.02 -7.82 -13.30
C TYR A 73 -20.53 -8.03 -13.20
N ILE A 74 -21.09 -8.83 -14.12
CA ILE A 74 -22.48 -9.32 -14.11
C ILE A 74 -22.51 -10.68 -13.40
#